data_AF-I6CQ93-F1
#
_entry.id   AF-I6CQ93-F1
#
_cell.length_a   1.000
_cell.length_b   1.000
_cell.length_c   1.000
_cell.angle_alpha   90.00
_cell.angle_beta   90.00
_cell.angle_gamma   90.00
#
_symmetry.space_group_name_H-M   'P 1'
#
loop_
_entity.id
_entity.type
_entity.pdbx_description
1 polymer ?
#
loop_
_entity_poly.entity_id
_entity_poly.type
_entity_poly.pdbx_seq_one_letter_code
_entity_poly.pdbx_strand_id
1 'polypeptide(L)'
;MTVSLVARQHGVAASQLFLWRKQYQEGSLTAVAAGEQVVPASDLAAAMKQIKELQRLLGKKTMENELLNEAVEYGRAKKWIAHAPLLPGDGE
;
A
#
# COMPACT_ATOMS: atom_id res chain seq x y z
N MET A 1 -13.73 -22.78 10.29
CA MET A 1 -12.83 -23.89 10.71
C MET A 1 -12.18 -23.53 12.05
N THR A 2 -12.34 -24.35 13.08
CA THR A 2 -11.86 -24.03 14.45
C THR A 2 -10.49 -24.64 14.73
N VAL A 3 -9.69 -24.01 15.60
CA VAL A 3 -8.34 -24.49 15.98
C VAL A 3 -8.41 -25.90 16.58
N SER A 4 -9.44 -26.16 17.39
CA SER A 4 -9.67 -27.46 18.03
C SER A 4 -9.97 -28.58 17.04
N LEU A 5 -10.65 -28.27 15.92
CA LEU A 5 -10.93 -29.24 14.86
C LEU A 5 -9.64 -29.65 14.15
N VAL A 6 -8.81 -28.67 13.78
CA VAL A 6 -7.52 -28.88 13.11
C VAL A 6 -6.55 -29.66 14.01
N ALA A 7 -6.48 -29.31 15.30
CA ALA A 7 -5.67 -30.01 16.30
C ALA A 7 -6.02 -31.51 16.37
N ARG A 8 -7.32 -31.83 16.43
CA ARG A 8 -7.80 -33.23 16.48
C ARG A 8 -7.55 -33.99 15.18
N GLN A 9 -7.78 -33.36 14.03
CA GLN A 9 -7.55 -34.01 12.73
C GLN A 9 -6.09 -34.41 12.52
N HIS A 10 -5.16 -33.60 13.01
CA HIS A 10 -3.72 -33.84 12.82
C HIS A 10 -3.00 -34.42 14.05
N GLY A 11 -3.72 -34.71 15.14
CA GLY A 11 -3.12 -35.25 16.37
C GLY A 11 -2.14 -34.29 17.05
N VAL A 12 -2.30 -32.98 16.85
CA VAL A 12 -1.39 -31.94 17.38
C VAL A 12 -2.07 -31.21 18.53
N ALA A 13 -1.32 -30.88 19.58
CA ALA A 13 -1.83 -30.06 20.68
C ALA A 13 -2.25 -28.68 20.18
N ALA A 14 -3.42 -28.18 20.62
CA ALA A 14 -3.90 -26.86 20.20
C ALA A 14 -2.94 -25.73 20.57
N SER A 15 -2.21 -25.85 21.70
CA SER A 15 -1.15 -24.91 22.12
C SER A 15 -0.03 -24.78 21.08
N GLN A 16 0.33 -25.88 20.40
CA GLN A 16 1.33 -25.89 19.33
C GLN A 16 0.84 -25.09 18.11
N LEU A 17 -0.43 -25.23 17.74
CA LEU A 17 -1.03 -24.46 16.64
C LEU A 17 -1.09 -22.97 16.96
N PHE A 18 -1.35 -22.59 18.21
CA PHE A 18 -1.29 -21.19 18.64
C PHE A 18 0.14 -20.64 18.58
N LEU A 19 1.13 -21.42 19.02
CA LEU A 19 2.54 -21.04 18.94
C LEU A 19 3.00 -20.85 17.49
N TRP A 20 2.70 -21.80 16.60
CA TRP A 20 3.06 -21.70 15.19
C TRP A 20 2.32 -20.54 14.49
N ARG A 21 1.05 -20.30 14.81
CA ARG A 21 0.33 -19.13 14.29
C ARG A 21 0.99 -17.83 14.72
N LYS A 22 1.38 -17.73 15.99
CA LYS A 22 2.09 -16.57 16.53
C LYS A 22 3.43 -16.38 15.80
N GLN A 23 4.24 -17.44 15.69
CA GLN A 23 5.53 -17.40 14.99
C GLN A 23 5.38 -17.06 13.50
N TYR A 24 4.33 -17.54 12.84
CA TYR A 24 4.02 -17.20 11.45
C TYR A 24 3.64 -15.71 11.31
N GLN A 25 2.82 -15.18 12.21
CA GLN A 25 2.44 -13.76 12.22
C GLN A 25 3.62 -12.85 12.53
N GLU A 26 4.52 -13.28 13.43
CA GLU A 26 5.74 -12.57 13.80
C GLU A 26 6.88 -12.78 12.78
N GLY A 27 6.67 -13.56 11.72
CA GLY A 27 7.68 -13.83 10.68
C GLY A 27 8.83 -14.75 11.13
N SER A 28 8.74 -15.35 12.32
CA SER A 28 9.77 -16.20 12.91
C SER A 28 9.93 -17.56 12.24
N LEU A 29 9.03 -17.95 11.34
CA LEU A 29 9.03 -19.25 10.65
C LEU A 29 9.42 -19.12 9.16
N THR A 30 10.58 -18.53 8.85
CA THR A 30 11.27 -18.90 7.61
C THR A 30 12.79 -18.76 7.66
N ALA A 31 13.47 -19.88 7.92
CA ALA A 31 14.73 -20.26 7.28
C ALA A 31 15.08 -21.73 7.61
N VAL A 32 14.15 -22.68 7.44
CA VAL A 32 14.52 -24.11 7.40
C VAL A 32 13.72 -24.78 6.28
N ALA A 33 14.12 -24.53 5.02
CA ALA A 33 14.01 -25.51 3.93
C ALA A 33 14.57 -25.02 2.56
N ALA A 34 14.63 -23.73 2.24
CA ALA A 34 14.87 -23.35 0.82
C ALA A 34 15.73 -22.11 0.52
N GLY A 35 16.38 -21.44 1.49
CA GLY A 35 17.28 -20.32 1.19
C GLY A 35 16.61 -19.10 0.50
N GLU A 36 15.29 -19.05 0.44
CA GLU A 36 14.53 -17.93 -0.12
C GLU A 36 14.33 -16.82 0.92
N GLN A 37 14.50 -15.57 0.48
CA GLN A 37 14.27 -14.38 1.30
C GLN A 37 12.76 -14.20 1.48
N VAL A 38 12.22 -14.72 2.59
CA VAL A 38 10.80 -14.58 2.90
C VAL A 38 10.57 -13.30 3.69
N VAL A 39 9.85 -12.36 3.09
CA VAL A 39 9.40 -11.13 3.76
C VAL A 39 8.44 -11.54 4.88
N PRO A 40 8.67 -11.13 6.14
CA PRO A 40 7.74 -11.37 7.23
C PRO A 40 6.32 -10.92 6.86
N ALA A 41 5.30 -11.70 7.25
CA ALA A 41 3.91 -11.34 7.02
C ALA A 41 3.53 -9.97 7.63
N SER A 42 4.21 -9.57 8.71
CA SER A 42 4.12 -8.25 9.33
C SER A 42 4.57 -7.13 8.38
N ASP A 43 5.68 -7.33 7.70
CA ASP A 43 6.31 -6.32 6.85
C ASP A 43 5.53 -6.16 5.55
N LEU A 44 5.04 -7.28 5.00
CA LEU A 44 4.09 -7.27 3.88
C LEU A 44 2.81 -6.51 4.25
N ALA A 45 2.23 -6.77 5.42
CA ALA A 45 1.02 -6.07 5.88
C ALA A 45 1.27 -4.56 6.10
N ALA A 46 2.43 -4.20 6.66
CA ALA A 46 2.83 -2.80 6.84
C ALA A 46 3.01 -2.08 5.49
N ALA A 47 3.69 -2.72 4.53
CA ALA A 47 3.88 -2.19 3.18
C ALA A 47 2.54 -2.01 2.45
N MET A 48 1.64 -2.99 2.52
CA MET A 48 0.30 -2.89 1.93
C MET A 48 -0.51 -1.72 2.52
N LYS A 49 -0.40 -1.48 3.83
CA LYS A 49 -1.05 -0.33 4.47
C LYS A 49 -0.48 1.00 3.97
N GLN A 50 0.84 1.09 3.81
CA GLN A 50 1.48 2.28 3.24
C GLN A 50 1.08 2.52 1.79
N ILE A 51 1.04 1.47 0.96
CA ILE A 51 0.60 1.56 -0.44
C ILE A 51 -0.81 2.14 -0.52
N LYS A 52 -1.75 1.63 0.29
CA LYS A 52 -3.14 2.12 0.30
C LYS A 52 -3.24 3.58 0.70
N GLU A 53 -2.44 4.02 1.67
CA GLU A 53 -2.42 5.42 2.10
C GLU A 53 -1.82 6.33 1.02
N LEU A 54 -0.73 5.91 0.38
CA LEU A 54 -0.12 6.65 -0.72
C LEU A 54 -1.07 6.77 -1.92
N GLN A 55 -1.78 5.69 -2.28
CA GLN A 55 -2.80 5.74 -3.33
C GLN A 55 -3.92 6.74 -3.01
N ARG A 56 -4.37 6.79 -1.75
CA ARG A 56 -5.38 7.76 -1.29
C ARG A 56 -4.86 9.20 -1.37
N LEU A 57 -3.63 9.46 -0.92
CA LEU A 57 -3.01 10.78 -0.96
C LEU A 57 -2.77 11.24 -2.39
N LEU A 58 -2.33 10.32 -3.27
CA LEU A 58 -2.14 10.60 -4.68
C LEU A 58 -3.46 11.03 -5.32
N GLY A 59 -4.54 10.27 -5.14
CA GLY A 59 -5.85 10.63 -5.70
C GLY A 59 -6.34 12.02 -5.28
N LYS A 60 -6.10 12.41 -4.02
CA LYS A 60 -6.41 13.77 -3.53
C LYS A 60 -5.60 14.84 -4.25
N LYS A 61 -4.28 14.65 -4.33
CA LYS A 61 -3.38 15.60 -5.00
C LYS A 61 -3.65 15.71 -6.50
N THR A 62 -4.02 14.61 -7.16
CA THR A 62 -4.42 14.60 -8.56
C THR A 62 -5.65 15.49 -8.77
N MET A 63 -6.69 15.32 -7.95
CA MET A 63 -7.90 16.15 -8.03
C MET A 63 -7.63 17.63 -7.74
N GLU A 64 -6.80 17.93 -6.73
CA GLU A 64 -6.39 19.31 -6.44
C GLU A 64 -5.61 19.93 -7.61
N ASN A 65 -4.72 19.17 -8.25
CA ASN A 65 -3.94 19.66 -9.38
C ASN A 65 -4.83 19.93 -10.62
N GLU A 66 -5.79 19.04 -10.90
CA GLU A 66 -6.77 19.24 -11.97
C GLU A 66 -7.56 20.53 -11.77
N LEU A 67 -8.10 20.77 -10.57
CA LEU A 67 -8.84 21.99 -10.25
C LEU A 67 -7.97 23.25 -10.38
N LEU A 68 -6.71 23.18 -9.95
CA LEU A 68 -5.78 24.30 -10.09
C LEU A 68 -5.43 24.57 -11.55
N ASN A 69 -5.23 23.53 -12.36
CA ASN A 69 -5.00 23.68 -13.80
C ASN A 69 -6.22 24.31 -14.48
N GLU A 70 -7.44 23.88 -14.15
CA GLU A 70 -8.67 24.50 -14.64
C GLU A 70 -8.76 25.99 -14.26
N ALA A 71 -8.44 26.34 -13.01
CA ALA A 71 -8.44 27.72 -12.55
C ALA A 71 -7.39 28.57 -13.30
N VAL A 72 -6.21 28.00 -13.55
CA VAL A 72 -5.14 28.66 -14.33
C VAL A 72 -5.59 28.88 -15.77
N GLU A 73 -6.15 27.87 -16.44
CA GLU A 73 -6.63 27.98 -17.81
C GLU A 73 -7.77 28.99 -17.93
N TYR A 74 -8.69 29.00 -16.97
CA TYR A 74 -9.75 30.01 -16.89
C TYR A 74 -9.19 31.43 -16.70
N GLY A 75 -8.19 31.59 -15.82
CA GLY A 75 -7.50 32.86 -15.60
C GLY A 75 -6.74 33.34 -16.83
N ARG A 76 -6.12 32.43 -17.60
CA ARG A 76 -5.48 32.72 -18.90
C ARG A 76 -6.50 33.16 -19.94
N ALA A 77 -7.60 32.42 -20.11
CA ALA A 77 -8.67 32.76 -21.05
C ALA A 77 -9.27 34.14 -20.78
N LYS A 78 -9.44 34.50 -19.49
CA LYS A 78 -9.95 35.81 -19.08
C LYS A 78 -8.91 36.92 -18.99
N LYS A 79 -7.63 36.64 -19.32
CA LYS A 79 -6.49 37.57 -19.19
C LYS A 79 -6.33 38.16 -17.77
N TRP A 80 -6.72 37.39 -16.76
CA TRP A 80 -6.60 37.79 -15.35
C TRP A 80 -5.21 37.51 -14.79
N ILE A 81 -4.49 36.55 -15.40
CA ILE A 81 -3.11 36.24 -15.06
C ILE A 81 -2.23 37.00 -16.04
N ALA A 82 -1.40 37.92 -15.54
CA ALA A 82 -0.35 38.55 -16.34
C ALA A 82 0.52 37.42 -16.93
N HIS A 83 0.85 37.49 -18.22
CA HIS A 83 1.69 36.49 -18.89
C HIS A 83 3.03 36.37 -18.14
N ALA A 84 3.14 35.45 -17.19
CA ALA A 84 4.42 34.91 -16.79
C ALA A 84 5.08 34.35 -18.06
N PRO A 85 6.41 34.42 -18.22
CA PRO A 85 7.08 33.85 -19.38
C PRO A 85 6.68 32.37 -19.45
N LEU A 86 5.82 32.04 -20.40
CA LEU A 86 5.24 30.73 -20.54
C LEU A 86 6.40 29.76 -20.78
N LEU A 87 6.59 28.79 -19.90
CA LEU A 87 7.30 27.58 -20.30
C LEU A 87 6.58 27.06 -21.54
N PRO A 88 7.32 26.73 -22.62
CA PRO A 88 6.71 26.31 -23.87
C PRO A 88 5.73 25.17 -23.56
N GLY A 89 4.49 25.31 -24.02
CA GLY A 89 3.53 24.22 -23.94
C GLY A 89 4.14 23.04 -24.66
N ASP A 90 4.18 21.89 -23.99
CA ASP A 90 4.57 20.63 -24.60
C ASP A 90 3.57 20.34 -25.72
N GLY A 91 3.91 20.79 -26.92
CA GLY A 91 3.16 20.53 -28.13
C GLY A 91 3.51 19.14 -28.61
N GLU A 92 2.61 18.19 -28.38
CA GLU A 92 1.97 17.34 -29.40
C GLU A 92 0.57 16.91 -28.91
#